data_AF-A0A941WSH8-F1
#
_entry.id   AF-A0A941WSH8-F1
#
_cell.length_a   1.000
_cell.length_b   1.000
_cell.length_c   1.000
_cell.angle_alpha   90.00
_cell.angle_beta   90.00
_cell.angle_gamma   90.00
#
_symmetry.space_group_name_H-M   'P 1'
#
loop_
_entity.id
_entity.type
_entity.pdbx_description
1 polymer ?
#
loop_
_entity_poly.entity_id
_entity_poly.type
_entity_poly.pdbx_seq_one_letter_code
_entity_poly.pdbx_strand_id
1 'polypeptide(L)'
;MEKERKVKKIIVILAILLIIILTITYYVFKENERKKNTEEYYANKEYNSKEDFNTVEEVLVFKGVKFIKQTKSSDDKYLADIYVKLNQPLYTEEEDNEQFYTNMIVLLAYVQKYNNFRVIDEENEITLSVFCNSKQQTVTTIAVNGVTNYWNIKR
;
A
#
# COMPACT_ATOMS: atom_id res chain seq x y z
N MET A 1 45.76 -32.84 16.89
CA MET A 1 45.62 -32.86 15.42
C MET A 1 44.19 -32.98 14.91
N GLU A 2 43.45 -34.09 15.08
CA GLU A 2 42.11 -34.23 14.45
C GLU A 2 41.05 -33.29 15.07
N LYS A 3 41.06 -33.12 16.39
CA LYS A 3 40.16 -32.22 17.13
C LYS A 3 40.35 -30.75 16.74
N GLU A 4 41.60 -30.30 16.60
CA GLU A 4 41.93 -28.93 16.15
C GLU A 4 41.49 -28.68 14.70
N ARG A 5 41.59 -29.69 13.84
CA ARG A 5 41.13 -29.61 12.45
C ARG A 5 39.60 -29.51 12.36
N LYS A 6 38.87 -30.19 13.26
CA LYS A 6 37.40 -30.06 13.40
C LYS A 6 37.01 -28.67 13.93
N VAL A 7 37.72 -28.15 14.93
CA VAL A 7 37.48 -26.80 15.49
C VAL A 7 37.73 -25.70 14.44
N LYS A 8 38.83 -25.76 13.69
CA LYS A 8 39.11 -24.81 12.60
C LYS A 8 38.01 -24.81 11.52
N LYS A 9 37.48 -25.98 11.15
CA LYS A 9 36.34 -26.08 10.21
C LYS A 9 35.07 -25.42 10.76
N ILE A 10 34.77 -25.61 12.04
CA ILE A 10 33.61 -24.97 12.69
C ILE A 10 33.77 -23.44 12.68
N ILE A 11 34.97 -22.92 13.01
CA ILE A 11 35.25 -21.48 12.98
C ILE A 11 35.05 -20.90 11.57
N VAL A 12 35.54 -21.60 10.53
CA VAL A 12 35.35 -21.16 9.13
C VAL A 12 33.87 -21.14 8.75
N ILE A 13 33.10 -22.16 9.12
CA ILE A 13 31.65 -22.21 8.87
C ILE A 13 30.93 -21.05 9.57
N LEU A 14 31.28 -20.77 10.84
CA LEU A 14 30.72 -19.65 11.60
C LEU A 14 31.07 -18.30 10.97
N ALA A 15 32.30 -18.13 10.47
CA ALA A 15 32.71 -16.91 9.79
C ALA A 15 31.92 -16.69 8.49
N ILE A 16 31.70 -17.75 7.71
CA ILE A 16 30.88 -17.68 6.48
C ILE A 16 29.43 -17.32 6.83
N LEU A 17 28.84 -17.97 7.85
CA LEU A 17 27.50 -17.66 8.34
C LEU A 17 27.37 -16.19 8.77
N LEU A 18 28.36 -15.67 9.49
CA LEU A 18 28.38 -14.27 9.92
C LEU A 18 28.40 -13.31 8.72
N ILE A 19 29.21 -13.60 7.70
CA ILE A 19 29.28 -12.78 6.48
C ILE A 19 27.94 -12.78 5.75
N ILE A 20 27.26 -13.93 5.66
CA ILE A 20 25.94 -14.04 5.03
C ILE A 20 24.93 -13.17 5.78
N ILE A 21 24.90 -13.26 7.11
CA ILE A 21 23.99 -12.46 7.94
C ILE A 21 24.26 -10.96 7.75
N LEU A 22 25.52 -10.53 7.80
CA LEU A 22 25.91 -9.13 7.58
C LEU A 22 25.52 -8.62 6.20
N THR A 23 25.63 -9.47 5.18
CA THR A 23 25.25 -9.11 3.82
C THR A 23 23.74 -8.91 3.72
N ILE A 24 22.95 -9.83 4.27
CA ILE A 24 21.48 -9.74 4.28
C ILE A 24 21.03 -8.49 5.04
N THR A 25 21.56 -8.24 6.24
CA THR A 25 21.18 -7.07 7.03
C THR A 25 21.54 -5.75 6.35
N TYR A 26 22.69 -5.68 5.68
CA TYR A 26 23.08 -4.51 4.88
C TYR A 26 22.07 -4.21 3.75
N TYR A 27 21.66 -5.23 2.99
CA TYR A 27 20.68 -5.03 1.92
C TYR A 27 19.31 -4.62 2.44
N VAL A 28 18.84 -5.25 3.52
CA VAL A 28 17.56 -4.89 4.17
C VAL A 28 17.60 -3.45 4.70
N PHE A 29 18.68 -3.04 5.35
CA PHE A 29 18.86 -1.68 5.86
C PHE A 29 18.83 -0.65 4.72
N LYS A 30 19.59 -0.89 3.65
CA LYS A 30 19.65 0.00 2.48
C LYS A 30 18.29 0.11 1.77
N GLU A 31 17.55 -0.98 1.65
CA GLU A 31 16.21 -0.96 1.07
C GLU A 31 15.24 -0.16 1.95
N ASN A 32 15.29 -0.33 3.27
CA ASN A 32 14.47 0.40 4.22
C ASN A 32 14.75 1.91 4.21
N GLU A 33 16.03 2.32 4.16
CA GLU A 33 16.36 3.75 4.00
C GLU A 33 15.83 4.32 2.69
N ARG A 34 15.97 3.57 1.58
CA ARG A 34 15.41 4.01 0.30
C ARG A 34 13.89 4.20 0.39
N LYS A 35 13.16 3.23 0.96
CA LYS A 35 11.70 3.31 1.13
C LYS A 35 11.33 4.50 2.00
N LYS A 36 12.00 4.68 3.15
CA LYS A 36 11.75 5.81 4.04
C LYS A 36 11.96 7.16 3.35
N ASN A 37 13.05 7.30 2.59
CA ASN A 37 13.32 8.52 1.84
C ASN A 37 12.27 8.78 0.76
N THR A 38 11.78 7.73 0.09
CA THR A 38 10.69 7.82 -0.89
C THR A 38 9.37 8.21 -0.22
N GLU A 39 9.04 7.59 0.91
CA GLU A 39 7.84 7.93 1.68
C GLU A 39 7.88 9.39 2.17
N GLU A 40 9.01 9.81 2.73
CA GLU A 40 9.23 11.19 3.19
C GLU A 40 9.14 12.18 2.02
N TYR A 41 9.69 11.83 0.86
CA TYR A 41 9.55 12.64 -0.34
C TYR A 41 8.09 12.78 -0.78
N TYR A 42 7.33 11.69 -0.90
CA TYR A 42 5.93 11.75 -1.33
C TYR A 42 5.01 12.44 -0.32
N ALA A 43 5.29 12.31 0.97
CA ALA A 43 4.52 12.97 2.03
C ALA A 43 4.71 14.49 2.05
N ASN A 44 5.90 14.98 1.67
CA ASN A 44 6.25 16.41 1.73
C ASN A 44 6.29 17.10 0.36
N LYS A 45 6.15 16.36 -0.74
CA LYS A 45 6.02 16.92 -2.08
C LYS A 45 4.78 17.82 -2.14
N GLU A 46 4.90 18.96 -2.79
CA GLU A 46 3.77 19.86 -3.03
C GLU A 46 2.90 19.32 -4.17
N TYR A 47 1.59 19.21 -3.93
CA TYR A 47 0.60 18.80 -4.93
C TYR A 47 -0.42 19.92 -5.08
N ASN A 48 -0.49 20.49 -6.29
CA ASN A 48 -1.40 21.57 -6.63
C ASN A 48 -2.67 21.05 -7.30
N SER A 49 -2.60 19.84 -7.87
CA SER A 49 -3.68 19.23 -8.63
C SER A 49 -3.60 17.70 -8.59
N LYS A 50 -4.67 17.02 -9.03
CA LYS A 50 -4.66 15.55 -9.12
C LYS A 50 -3.66 15.06 -10.17
N GLU A 51 -3.34 15.89 -11.15
CA GLU A 51 -2.42 15.61 -12.24
C GLU A 51 -0.97 15.45 -11.76
N ASP A 52 -0.63 15.96 -10.56
CA ASP A 52 0.70 15.85 -9.97
C ASP A 52 1.02 14.45 -9.42
N PHE A 53 0.00 13.59 -9.31
CA PHE A 53 0.12 12.20 -8.85
C PHE A 53 0.33 11.23 -10.01
N ASN A 54 1.36 10.39 -9.88
CA ASN A 54 1.78 9.48 -10.93
C ASN A 54 1.60 8.00 -10.55
N THR A 55 1.64 7.69 -9.25
CA THR A 55 1.62 6.31 -8.77
C THR A 55 0.66 6.12 -7.59
N VAL A 56 0.24 4.87 -7.37
CA VAL A 56 -0.63 4.50 -6.25
C VAL A 56 0.07 4.75 -4.91
N GLU A 57 1.33 4.36 -4.82
CA GLU A 57 2.15 4.55 -3.62
C GLU A 57 2.24 6.04 -3.24
N GLU A 58 2.47 6.91 -4.22
CA GLU A 58 2.51 8.37 -4.02
C GLU A 58 1.20 8.92 -3.44
N VAL A 59 0.04 8.52 -4.00
CA VAL A 59 -1.27 8.93 -3.48
C VAL A 59 -1.48 8.46 -2.04
N LEU A 60 -1.18 7.18 -1.76
CA LEU A 60 -1.40 6.59 -0.45
C LEU A 60 -0.52 7.22 0.62
N VAL A 61 0.77 7.37 0.33
CA VAL A 61 1.72 8.01 1.24
C VAL A 61 1.34 9.47 1.52
N PHE A 62 0.96 10.22 0.48
CA PHE A 62 0.46 11.60 0.64
C PHE A 62 -0.78 11.66 1.54
N LYS A 63 -1.66 10.64 1.47
CA LYS A 63 -2.84 10.52 2.36
C LYS A 63 -2.51 9.93 3.74
N GLY A 64 -1.24 9.66 4.02
CA GLY A 64 -0.80 9.03 5.28
C GLY A 64 -1.22 7.57 5.42
N VAL A 65 -1.59 6.91 4.32
CA VAL A 65 -1.99 5.50 4.25
C VAL A 65 -0.76 4.66 3.89
N LYS A 66 -0.53 3.58 4.63
CA LYS A 66 0.61 2.71 4.36
C LYS A 66 0.33 1.82 3.16
N PHE A 67 1.11 2.00 2.10
CA PHE A 67 1.10 1.10 0.94
C PHE A 67 1.81 -0.22 1.27
N ILE A 68 1.19 -1.35 0.92
CA ILE A 68 1.79 -2.69 1.10
C ILE A 68 2.25 -3.24 -0.24
N LYS A 69 1.33 -3.34 -1.21
CA LYS A 69 1.60 -3.82 -2.57
C LYS A 69 0.44 -3.50 -3.50
N GLN A 70 0.70 -3.56 -4.79
CA GLN A 70 -0.34 -3.58 -5.83
C GLN A 70 -0.14 -4.82 -6.69
N THR A 71 -1.21 -5.56 -6.96
CA THR A 71 -1.19 -6.71 -7.85
C THR A 71 -2.26 -6.57 -8.92
N LYS A 72 -2.09 -7.26 -10.05
CA LYS A 72 -3.20 -7.47 -10.98
C LYS A 72 -4.30 -8.23 -10.24
N SER A 73 -5.56 -7.81 -10.40
CA SER A 73 -6.67 -8.52 -9.76
C SER A 73 -6.87 -9.90 -10.38
N SER A 74 -7.29 -10.86 -9.57
CA SER A 74 -7.76 -12.17 -10.05
C SER A 74 -9.21 -12.14 -10.54
N ASP A 75 -9.97 -11.09 -10.19
CA ASP A 75 -11.32 -10.83 -10.67
C ASP A 75 -11.23 -9.89 -11.88
N ASP A 76 -11.63 -10.39 -13.06
CA ASP A 76 -11.56 -9.68 -14.34
C ASP A 76 -12.37 -8.37 -14.36
N LYS A 77 -13.26 -8.15 -13.39
CA LYS A 77 -13.96 -6.89 -13.20
C LYS A 77 -13.04 -5.74 -12.79
N TYR A 78 -11.90 -6.04 -12.16
CA TYR A 78 -10.96 -5.06 -11.63
C TYR A 78 -9.60 -5.19 -12.32
N LEU A 79 -8.95 -4.05 -12.57
CA LEU A 79 -7.58 -4.02 -13.08
C LEU A 79 -6.59 -4.47 -12.00
N ALA A 80 -6.76 -3.95 -10.79
CA ALA A 80 -5.78 -4.09 -9.72
C ALA A 80 -6.42 -4.21 -8.34
N ASP A 81 -5.70 -4.94 -7.48
CA ASP A 81 -5.92 -4.99 -6.04
C ASP A 81 -4.77 -4.24 -5.37
N ILE A 82 -5.11 -3.22 -4.59
CA ILE A 82 -4.19 -2.33 -3.88
C ILE A 82 -4.29 -2.66 -2.40
N TYR A 83 -3.25 -3.28 -1.85
CA TYR A 83 -3.18 -3.68 -0.45
C TYR A 83 -2.57 -2.57 0.39
N VAL A 84 -3.24 -2.22 1.48
CA VAL A 84 -2.90 -1.08 2.32
C VAL A 84 -3.10 -1.41 3.79
N LYS A 85 -2.58 -0.53 4.65
CA LYS A 85 -3.07 -0.38 6.02
C LYS A 85 -3.63 1.03 6.18
N LEU A 86 -4.95 1.12 6.35
CA LEU A 86 -5.68 2.37 6.50
C LEU A 86 -5.31 3.02 7.83
N ASN A 87 -5.22 4.35 7.82
CA ASN A 87 -4.83 5.16 8.98
C ASN A 87 -6.04 5.73 9.74
N GLN A 88 -7.24 5.55 9.21
CA GLN A 88 -8.49 6.00 9.81
C GLN A 88 -9.50 4.86 9.74
N PRO A 89 -10.35 4.65 10.76
CA PRO A 89 -11.45 3.70 10.65
C PRO A 89 -12.46 4.20 9.60
N LEU A 90 -13.39 3.34 9.20
CA LEU A 90 -14.48 3.80 8.35
C LEU A 90 -15.34 4.84 9.09
N TYR A 91 -15.76 4.51 10.31
CA TYR A 91 -16.51 5.40 11.19
C TYR A 91 -15.78 5.60 12.50
N THR A 92 -15.97 6.76 13.10
CA THR A 92 -15.73 7.02 14.52
C THR A 92 -17.07 7.09 15.26
N GLU A 93 -17.05 7.26 16.58
CA GLU A 93 -18.29 7.42 17.37
C GLU A 93 -19.06 8.71 17.02
N GLU A 94 -18.36 9.73 16.51
CA GLU A 94 -18.92 11.07 16.27
C GLU A 94 -19.12 11.38 14.78
N GLU A 95 -18.22 10.89 13.92
CA GLU A 95 -18.18 11.24 12.49
C GLU A 95 -17.81 10.05 11.59
N ASP A 96 -18.27 10.07 10.35
CA ASP A 96 -17.80 9.17 9.31
C ASP A 96 -16.61 9.77 8.55
N ASN A 97 -15.74 8.91 8.01
CA ASN A 97 -14.57 9.35 7.24
C ASN A 97 -14.84 9.37 5.72
N GLU A 98 -16.10 9.48 5.27
CA GLU A 98 -16.48 9.41 3.84
C GLU A 98 -15.64 10.37 2.98
N GLN A 99 -15.45 11.60 3.45
CA GLN A 99 -14.71 12.61 2.72
C GLN A 99 -13.24 12.22 2.52
N PHE A 100 -12.59 11.64 3.54
CA PHE A 100 -11.22 11.16 3.45
C PHE A 100 -11.11 10.07 2.37
N TYR A 101 -11.96 9.05 2.47
CA TYR A 101 -11.96 7.92 1.53
C TYR A 101 -12.30 8.35 0.11
N THR A 102 -13.29 9.23 -0.07
CA THR A 102 -13.68 9.75 -1.39
C THR A 102 -12.54 10.53 -2.03
N ASN A 103 -11.89 11.42 -1.28
CA ASN A 103 -10.75 12.18 -1.78
C ASN A 103 -9.57 11.28 -2.16
N MET A 104 -9.27 10.26 -1.37
CA MET A 104 -8.24 9.28 -1.69
C MET A 104 -8.60 8.49 -2.97
N ILE A 105 -9.84 7.99 -3.05
CA ILE A 105 -10.32 7.19 -4.18
C ILE A 105 -10.28 7.97 -5.49
N VAL A 106 -10.66 9.26 -5.49
CA VAL A 106 -10.61 10.10 -6.70
C VAL A 106 -9.18 10.23 -7.23
N LEU A 107 -8.19 10.43 -6.36
CA LEU A 107 -6.77 10.49 -6.75
C LEU A 107 -6.28 9.13 -7.26
N LEU A 108 -6.62 8.05 -6.57
CA LEU A 108 -6.30 6.69 -7.02
C LEU A 108 -6.93 6.37 -8.38
N ALA A 109 -8.19 6.76 -8.60
CA ALA A 109 -8.87 6.57 -9.86
C ALA A 109 -8.18 7.31 -11.01
N TYR A 110 -7.72 8.53 -10.77
CA TYR A 110 -6.92 9.28 -11.76
C TYR A 110 -5.64 8.53 -12.13
N VAL A 111 -4.86 8.07 -11.14
CA VAL A 111 -3.63 7.29 -11.36
C VAL A 111 -3.92 5.97 -12.09
N GLN A 112 -5.01 5.30 -11.74
CA GLN A 112 -5.48 4.06 -12.36
C GLN A 112 -6.15 4.27 -13.72
N LYS A 113 -6.14 5.50 -14.26
CA LYS A 113 -6.77 5.86 -15.54
C LYS A 113 -8.25 5.48 -15.61
N TYR A 114 -8.93 5.61 -14.47
CA TYR A 114 -10.35 5.31 -14.28
C TYR A 114 -10.72 3.88 -14.72
N ASN A 115 -9.79 2.93 -14.52
CA ASN A 115 -10.13 1.51 -14.48
C ASN A 115 -10.73 1.16 -13.12
N ASN A 116 -11.48 0.06 -13.04
CA ASN A 116 -11.98 -0.45 -11.77
C ASN A 116 -10.80 -1.00 -10.95
N PHE A 117 -10.82 -0.81 -9.64
CA PHE A 117 -9.80 -1.35 -8.74
C PHE A 117 -10.38 -1.62 -7.35
N ARG A 118 -9.65 -2.37 -6.53
CA ARG A 118 -9.97 -2.55 -5.11
C ARG A 118 -8.87 -1.98 -4.24
N VAL A 119 -9.26 -1.36 -3.12
CA VAL A 119 -8.36 -1.04 -2.00
C VAL A 119 -8.69 -1.99 -0.87
N ILE A 120 -7.70 -2.75 -0.40
CA ILE A 120 -7.89 -3.87 0.53
C ILE A 120 -7.01 -3.64 1.75
N ASP A 121 -7.64 -3.55 2.91
CA ASP A 121 -7.01 -3.60 4.22
C ASP A 121 -7.39 -4.93 4.87
N GLU A 122 -6.47 -5.90 4.81
CA GLU A 122 -6.68 -7.24 5.34
C GLU A 122 -6.74 -7.25 6.87
N GLU A 123 -6.04 -6.34 7.55
CA GLU A 123 -5.96 -6.29 9.01
C GLU A 123 -7.29 -5.83 9.61
N ASN A 124 -7.93 -4.85 8.96
CA ASN A 124 -9.22 -4.30 9.40
C ASN A 124 -10.43 -4.91 8.70
N GLU A 125 -10.23 -5.91 7.84
CA GLU A 125 -11.27 -6.55 7.03
C GLU A 125 -12.10 -5.55 6.19
N ILE A 126 -11.41 -4.56 5.59
CA ILE A 126 -12.03 -3.52 4.75
C ILE A 126 -11.64 -3.72 3.30
N THR A 127 -12.64 -3.78 2.42
CA THR A 127 -12.47 -3.77 0.97
C THR A 127 -13.30 -2.64 0.36
N LEU A 128 -12.62 -1.67 -0.24
CA LEU A 128 -13.23 -0.62 -1.04
C LEU A 128 -13.19 -1.07 -2.51
N SER A 129 -14.34 -1.48 -3.04
CA SER A 129 -14.50 -1.78 -4.46
C SER A 129 -14.86 -0.51 -5.21
N VAL A 130 -14.00 -0.08 -6.11
CA VAL A 130 -14.14 1.17 -6.86
C VAL A 130 -14.45 0.85 -8.31
N PHE A 131 -15.61 1.32 -8.76
CA PHE A 131 -16.05 1.24 -10.14
C PHE A 131 -15.92 2.61 -10.81
N CYS A 132 -15.36 2.60 -12.01
CA CYS A 132 -15.03 3.78 -12.77
C CYS A 132 -15.58 3.67 -14.20
N ASN A 133 -15.79 4.82 -14.83
CA ASN A 133 -16.02 4.93 -16.25
C ASN A 133 -14.81 5.59 -16.91
N SER A 134 -14.01 4.81 -17.63
CA SER A 134 -12.80 5.30 -18.29
C SER A 134 -13.07 6.32 -19.40
N LYS A 135 -14.22 6.23 -20.08
CA LYS A 135 -14.61 7.18 -21.14
C LYS A 135 -15.01 8.53 -20.56
N GLN A 136 -15.74 8.52 -19.44
CA GLN A 136 -16.20 9.75 -18.77
C GLN A 136 -15.18 10.29 -17.76
N GLN A 137 -14.13 9.52 -17.44
CA GLN A 137 -13.13 9.86 -16.45
C GLN A 137 -13.75 10.16 -15.08
N THR A 138 -14.63 9.26 -14.62
CA THR A 138 -15.37 9.41 -13.36
C THR A 138 -15.38 8.13 -12.55
N VAL A 139 -15.40 8.29 -11.23
CA VAL A 139 -15.79 7.21 -10.31
C VAL A 139 -17.31 7.13 -10.32
N THR A 140 -17.85 5.96 -10.60
CA THR A 140 -19.31 5.76 -10.71
C THR A 140 -19.90 5.17 -9.45
N THR A 141 -19.16 4.30 -8.75
CA THR A 141 -19.66 3.63 -7.55
C THR A 141 -18.50 3.22 -6.64
N ILE A 142 -18.69 3.42 -5.34
CA ILE A 142 -17.81 2.91 -4.30
C ILE A 142 -18.65 1.96 -3.44
N ALA A 143 -18.18 0.73 -3.26
CA ALA A 143 -18.78 -0.23 -2.35
C ALA A 143 -17.79 -0.61 -1.26
N VAL A 144 -18.21 -0.49 0.00
CA VAL A 144 -17.42 -0.88 1.17
C VAL A 144 -17.89 -2.26 1.61
N ASN A 145 -17.03 -3.26 1.59
CA ASN A 145 -17.37 -4.65 1.92
C ASN A 145 -18.61 -5.15 1.15
N GLY A 146 -18.72 -4.76 -0.13
CA GLY A 146 -19.85 -5.09 -1.00
C GLY A 146 -21.09 -4.21 -0.83
N VAL A 147 -21.12 -3.31 0.15
CA VAL A 147 -22.25 -2.41 0.42
C VAL A 147 -22.06 -1.07 -0.30
N THR A 148 -22.95 -0.76 -1.23
CA THR A 148 -23.05 0.56 -1.87
C THR A 148 -23.76 1.55 -0.96
N ASN A 149 -23.47 2.85 -1.08
CA ASN A 149 -24.02 3.90 -0.22
C ASN A 149 -23.79 3.64 1.29
N TYR A 150 -22.68 2.97 1.59
CA TYR A 150 -22.30 2.54 2.94
C TYR A 150 -22.42 3.66 3.98
N TRP A 151 -22.05 4.88 3.61
CA TRP A 151 -22.06 6.08 4.45
C TRP A 151 -23.47 6.57 4.81
N ASN A 152 -24.44 6.34 3.93
CA ASN A 152 -25.82 6.80 4.08
C ASN A 152 -26.73 5.79 4.82
N ILE A 153 -26.19 4.65 5.24
CA ILE A 153 -26.93 3.67 6.02
C ILE A 153 -27.03 4.19 7.45
N LYS A 154 -28.26 4.44 7.92
CA LYS A 154 -28.51 4.78 9.32
C LYS A 154 -27.99 3.63 10.21
N ARG A 155 -27.11 3.98 11.14
CA ARG A 155 -26.54 3.07 12.14
C ARG A 155 -27.16 3.32 13.50
#